data_AF-A0A4Q1FST5-F1
#
_entry.id   AF-A0A4Q1FST5-F1
#
_cell.length_a   1.000
_cell.length_b   1.000
_cell.length_c   1.000
_cell.angle_alpha   90.00
_cell.angle_beta   90.00
_cell.angle_gamma   90.00
#
_symmetry.space_group_name_H-M   'P 1'
#
loop_
_entity.id
_entity.type
_entity.pdbx_description
1 polymer ?
#
loop_
_entity_poly.entity_id
_entity_poly.type
_entity_poly.pdbx_seq_one_letter_code
_entity_poly.pdbx_strand_id
1 'polypeptide(L)'
;MNLTSEQQNFINDNFHEGILQDELDKLKFNQLNTAEELHYLATYHNWDNGVKVLQWIAESPICSEATALELFWLAQPQDFQQYKLDQTLKDVSQNEVFTLLKTLLKNYPNGFYQKTDIQFDPTSLYEDEFIIPDWIFQKTNGEETYIYYEEDDVEMWFDREWEKNIRGAESAIELFNIAYFIDEPEYAAQILLHRLCDKGIAVMVFWRLYTECSVYHHTNTMLQGIINNIVNNKYPEVLSYNPQTDKKVDYKKKKIAWEVPGIFKRNV
;
A
#
# COMPACT_ATOMS: atom_id res chain seq x y z
N MET A 1 -1.06 -20.37 -22.41
CA MET A 1 -2.17 -21.10 -21.75
C MET A 1 -2.84 -21.97 -22.81
N ASN A 2 -2.86 -23.30 -22.63
CA ASN A 2 -3.35 -24.26 -23.63
C ASN A 2 -4.74 -24.79 -23.23
N LEU A 3 -5.76 -23.93 -23.23
CA LEU A 3 -7.15 -24.36 -23.02
C LEU A 3 -7.92 -24.37 -24.34
N THR A 4 -8.78 -25.37 -24.53
CA THR A 4 -9.72 -25.38 -25.66
C THR A 4 -10.82 -24.34 -25.43
N SER A 5 -11.49 -23.91 -26.49
CA SER A 5 -12.65 -23.02 -26.38
C SER A 5 -13.79 -23.65 -25.57
N GLU A 6 -13.94 -24.98 -25.61
CA GLU A 6 -14.95 -25.69 -24.80
C GLU A 6 -14.65 -25.58 -23.31
N GLN A 7 -13.39 -25.71 -22.90
CA GLN A 7 -12.97 -25.55 -21.51
C GLN A 7 -13.17 -24.11 -21.03
N GLN A 8 -12.76 -23.13 -21.84
CA GLN A 8 -12.93 -21.71 -21.51
C GLN A 8 -14.41 -21.35 -21.38
N ASN A 9 -15.25 -21.78 -22.32
CA ASN A 9 -16.68 -21.53 -22.27
C ASN A 9 -17.32 -22.20 -21.04
N PHE A 10 -16.95 -23.44 -20.73
CA PHE A 10 -17.42 -24.10 -19.51
C PHE A 10 -17.06 -23.29 -18.26
N ILE A 11 -15.83 -22.80 -18.15
CA ILE A 11 -15.43 -21.98 -17.00
C ILE A 11 -16.23 -20.68 -16.96
N ASN A 12 -16.32 -19.98 -18.10
CA ASN A 12 -17.01 -18.70 -18.18
C ASN A 12 -18.50 -18.83 -17.82
N ASP A 13 -19.19 -19.85 -18.35
CA ASP A 13 -20.62 -20.07 -18.14
C ASP A 13 -20.98 -20.51 -16.71
N ASN A 14 -20.02 -21.02 -15.93
CA ASN A 14 -20.28 -21.59 -14.60
C ASN A 14 -19.63 -20.82 -13.45
N PHE A 15 -18.66 -19.93 -13.72
CA PHE A 15 -17.93 -19.22 -12.66
C PHE A 15 -17.62 -17.74 -12.97
N HIS A 16 -17.84 -17.26 -14.20
CA HIS A 16 -17.54 -15.88 -14.58
C HIS A 16 -18.82 -15.04 -14.67
N GLU A 17 -18.66 -13.70 -14.62
CA GLU A 17 -19.68 -12.66 -14.85
C GLU A 17 -21.13 -12.96 -14.39
N GLY A 18 -21.55 -12.30 -13.30
CA GLY A 18 -22.96 -12.25 -12.89
C GLY A 18 -23.44 -13.43 -12.04
N ILE A 19 -22.59 -14.44 -11.81
CA ILE A 19 -22.87 -15.55 -10.90
C ILE A 19 -22.50 -15.14 -9.48
N LEU A 20 -23.48 -15.14 -8.58
CA LEU A 20 -23.27 -14.80 -7.17
C LEU A 20 -22.61 -15.96 -6.41
N GLN A 21 -21.95 -15.68 -5.28
CA GLN A 21 -21.24 -16.72 -4.51
C GLN A 21 -22.14 -17.89 -4.07
N ASP A 22 -23.39 -17.62 -3.75
CA ASP A 22 -24.39 -18.59 -3.34
C ASP A 22 -24.89 -19.48 -4.50
N GLU A 23 -24.71 -19.01 -5.74
CA GLU A 23 -25.04 -19.74 -6.97
C GLU A 23 -23.88 -20.64 -7.46
N LEU A 24 -22.67 -20.45 -6.94
CA LEU A 24 -21.50 -21.26 -7.30
C LEU A 24 -21.70 -22.75 -6.95
N ASP A 25 -21.57 -23.61 -7.96
CA ASP A 25 -21.72 -25.06 -7.83
C ASP A 25 -20.36 -25.77 -7.68
N LYS A 26 -20.12 -26.37 -6.52
CA LYS A 26 -18.90 -27.14 -6.25
C LYS A 26 -18.79 -28.39 -7.14
N LEU A 27 -19.90 -29.00 -7.57
CA LEU A 27 -19.89 -30.15 -8.47
C LEU A 27 -19.41 -29.76 -9.88
N LYS A 28 -19.69 -28.53 -10.31
CA LYS A 28 -19.11 -27.97 -11.54
C LYS A 28 -17.62 -27.72 -11.37
N PHE A 29 -17.22 -27.16 -10.23
CA PHE A 29 -15.80 -26.89 -9.96
C PHE A 29 -14.98 -28.18 -9.99
N ASN A 30 -15.51 -29.26 -9.43
CA ASN A 30 -14.86 -30.58 -9.42
C ASN A 30 -14.73 -31.24 -10.81
N GLN A 31 -15.30 -30.64 -11.87
CA GLN A 31 -15.09 -31.09 -13.25
C GLN A 31 -13.83 -30.48 -13.88
N LEU A 32 -13.24 -29.45 -13.25
CA LEU A 32 -11.95 -28.90 -13.65
C LEU A 32 -10.84 -29.86 -13.18
N ASN A 33 -10.00 -30.31 -14.10
CA ASN A 33 -9.05 -31.41 -13.87
C ASN A 33 -7.60 -31.03 -14.17
N THR A 34 -7.35 -29.81 -14.66
CA THR A 34 -6.01 -29.35 -15.05
C THR A 34 -5.61 -28.07 -14.32
N ALA A 35 -4.30 -27.87 -14.16
CA ALA A 35 -3.76 -26.66 -13.57
C ALA A 35 -4.08 -25.43 -14.43
N GLU A 36 -4.12 -25.58 -15.75
CA GLU A 36 -4.45 -24.53 -16.71
C GLU A 36 -5.89 -24.04 -16.57
N GLU A 37 -6.84 -24.94 -16.31
CA GLU A 37 -8.25 -24.57 -16.06
C GLU A 37 -8.37 -23.74 -14.78
N LEU A 38 -7.69 -24.17 -13.70
CA LEU A 38 -7.70 -23.43 -12.44
C LEU A 38 -6.99 -22.08 -12.55
N HIS A 39 -5.89 -22.01 -13.31
CA HIS A 39 -5.19 -20.76 -13.55
C HIS A 39 -6.05 -19.78 -14.35
N TYR A 40 -6.68 -20.24 -15.45
CA TYR A 40 -7.60 -19.40 -16.22
C TYR A 40 -8.74 -18.89 -15.34
N LEU A 41 -9.36 -19.76 -14.54
CA LEU A 41 -10.41 -19.36 -13.61
C LEU A 41 -9.91 -18.32 -12.59
N ALA A 42 -8.73 -18.50 -12.00
CA ALA A 42 -8.16 -17.55 -11.05
C ALA A 42 -7.88 -16.17 -11.69
N THR A 43 -7.25 -16.15 -12.87
CA THR A 43 -6.83 -14.92 -13.55
C THR A 43 -8.00 -14.06 -14.01
N TYR A 44 -9.10 -14.68 -14.48
CA TYR A 44 -10.26 -13.95 -14.97
C TYR A 44 -11.35 -13.74 -13.91
N HIS A 45 -11.18 -14.27 -12.69
CA HIS A 45 -12.18 -14.07 -11.64
C HIS A 45 -12.26 -12.60 -11.20
N ASN A 46 -13.48 -12.04 -11.20
CA ASN A 46 -13.72 -10.73 -10.61
C ASN A 46 -13.77 -10.83 -9.07
N TRP A 47 -12.77 -10.26 -8.40
CA TRP A 47 -12.63 -10.28 -6.94
C TRP A 47 -13.79 -9.58 -6.20
N ASP A 48 -14.53 -8.68 -6.86
CA ASP A 48 -15.74 -8.05 -6.29
C ASP A 48 -16.90 -9.05 -6.11
N ASN A 49 -16.89 -10.16 -6.85
CA ASN A 49 -17.81 -11.28 -6.63
C ASN A 49 -17.39 -12.14 -5.41
N GLY A 50 -16.32 -11.72 -4.72
CA GLY A 50 -15.70 -12.34 -3.56
C GLY A 50 -14.98 -13.66 -3.85
N VAL A 51 -14.48 -14.33 -2.80
CA VAL A 51 -13.33 -15.24 -2.95
C VAL A 51 -13.63 -16.73 -2.81
N LYS A 52 -14.91 -17.12 -2.77
CA LYS A 52 -15.30 -18.52 -2.54
C LYS A 52 -14.72 -19.51 -3.55
N VAL A 53 -14.73 -19.18 -4.85
CA VAL A 53 -14.12 -20.03 -5.88
C VAL A 53 -12.59 -20.02 -5.80
N LEU A 54 -11.99 -18.89 -5.44
CA LEU A 54 -10.54 -18.78 -5.23
C LEU A 54 -10.07 -19.64 -4.05
N GLN A 55 -10.87 -19.72 -2.98
CA GLN A 55 -10.65 -20.66 -1.88
C GLN A 55 -10.62 -22.10 -2.38
N TRP A 56 -11.56 -22.48 -3.25
CA TRP A 56 -11.59 -23.82 -3.84
C TRP A 56 -10.35 -24.13 -4.68
N ILE A 57 -9.84 -23.14 -5.41
CA ILE A 57 -8.58 -23.25 -6.17
C ILE A 57 -7.40 -23.44 -5.20
N ALA A 58 -7.30 -22.62 -4.15
CA ALA A 58 -6.22 -22.69 -3.17
C ALA A 58 -6.18 -24.00 -2.36
N GLU A 59 -7.32 -24.68 -2.23
CA GLU A 59 -7.46 -25.99 -1.59
C GLU A 59 -7.27 -27.17 -2.56
N SER A 60 -7.22 -26.91 -3.86
CA SER A 60 -7.16 -27.96 -4.88
C SER A 60 -5.74 -28.52 -5.06
N PRO A 61 -5.55 -29.85 -5.03
CA PRO A 61 -4.24 -30.49 -5.22
C PRO A 61 -3.73 -30.43 -6.67
N ILE A 62 -4.54 -29.97 -7.62
CA ILE A 62 -4.14 -29.72 -9.01
C ILE A 62 -3.79 -28.24 -9.26
N CYS A 63 -3.93 -27.37 -8.25
CA CYS A 63 -3.51 -25.98 -8.36
C CYS A 63 -1.99 -25.89 -8.51
N SER A 64 -1.52 -25.02 -9.42
CA SER A 64 -0.09 -24.82 -9.66
C SER A 64 0.53 -23.84 -8.66
N GLU A 65 1.85 -23.92 -8.49
CA GLU A 65 2.61 -22.94 -7.69
C GLU A 65 2.39 -21.52 -8.24
N ALA A 66 2.38 -21.31 -9.55
CA ALA A 66 2.14 -20.01 -10.16
C ALA A 66 0.73 -19.47 -9.83
N THR A 67 -0.31 -20.29 -9.95
CA THR A 67 -1.69 -19.91 -9.61
C THR A 67 -1.85 -19.59 -8.13
N ALA A 68 -1.28 -20.40 -7.24
CA ALA A 68 -1.33 -20.13 -5.81
C ALA A 68 -0.59 -18.83 -5.44
N LEU A 69 0.50 -18.53 -6.14
CA LEU A 69 1.25 -17.29 -5.96
C LEU A 69 0.48 -16.06 -6.45
N GLU A 70 -0.18 -16.17 -7.60
CA GLU A 70 -1.09 -15.16 -8.13
C GLU A 70 -2.20 -14.82 -7.14
N LEU A 71 -2.90 -15.84 -6.63
CA LEU A 71 -3.95 -15.66 -5.63
C LEU A 71 -3.42 -15.00 -4.35
N PHE A 72 -2.21 -15.36 -3.92
CA PHE A 72 -1.62 -14.78 -2.71
C PHE A 72 -1.41 -13.27 -2.86
N TRP A 73 -0.82 -12.82 -3.97
CA TRP A 73 -0.53 -11.40 -4.16
C TRP A 73 -1.75 -10.56 -4.52
N LEU A 74 -2.68 -11.11 -5.32
CA LEU A 74 -3.93 -10.42 -5.63
C LEU A 74 -4.85 -10.29 -4.39
N ALA A 75 -4.69 -11.16 -3.38
CA ALA A 75 -5.37 -11.03 -2.09
C ALA A 75 -4.81 -9.92 -1.17
N GLN A 76 -3.81 -9.16 -1.62
CA GLN A 76 -3.23 -8.00 -0.91
C GLN A 76 -2.83 -8.33 0.55
N PRO A 77 -1.89 -9.27 0.76
CA PRO A 77 -1.51 -9.76 2.09
C PRO A 77 -1.10 -8.64 3.05
N GLN A 78 -0.55 -7.54 2.52
CA GLN A 78 -0.15 -6.34 3.27
C GLN A 78 -1.28 -5.74 4.11
N ASP A 79 -2.54 -5.82 3.67
CA ASP A 79 -3.67 -5.26 4.40
C ASP A 79 -4.05 -6.10 5.63
N PHE A 80 -3.57 -7.35 5.67
CA PHE A 80 -3.86 -8.33 6.70
C PHE A 80 -2.68 -8.63 7.63
N GLN A 81 -1.50 -8.07 7.37
CA GLN A 81 -0.30 -8.28 8.21
C GLN A 81 -0.49 -7.83 9.66
N GLN A 82 -1.47 -6.96 9.93
CA GLN A 82 -1.81 -6.50 11.27
C GLN A 82 -2.60 -7.50 12.13
N TYR A 83 -3.24 -8.48 11.50
CA TYR A 83 -4.04 -9.48 12.19
C TYR A 83 -3.20 -10.71 12.48
N LYS A 84 -3.39 -11.31 13.66
CA LYS A 84 -2.75 -12.59 13.96
C LYS A 84 -3.35 -13.70 13.10
N LEU A 85 -2.54 -14.64 12.64
CA LEU A 85 -2.98 -15.74 11.77
C LEU A 85 -3.98 -16.70 12.45
N ASP A 86 -4.05 -16.72 13.79
CA ASP A 86 -5.04 -17.49 14.55
C ASP A 86 -6.37 -16.74 14.76
N GLN A 87 -6.49 -15.51 14.27
CA GLN A 87 -7.66 -14.67 14.43
C GLN A 87 -8.73 -14.94 13.34
N THR A 88 -9.99 -14.74 13.73
CA THR A 88 -11.15 -14.56 12.84
C THR A 88 -11.53 -13.08 12.83
N LEU A 89 -11.68 -12.49 11.65
CA LEU A 89 -12.05 -11.08 11.51
C LEU A 89 -13.58 -10.92 11.65
N LYS A 90 -14.00 -9.75 12.13
CA LYS A 90 -15.43 -9.45 12.33
C LYS A 90 -16.15 -9.17 11.01
N ASP A 91 -15.45 -8.49 10.10
CA ASP A 91 -15.96 -8.21 8.77
C ASP A 91 -15.89 -9.50 7.94
N VAL A 92 -17.02 -9.89 7.36
CA VAL A 92 -17.18 -11.21 6.73
C VAL A 92 -16.35 -11.29 5.46
N SER A 93 -16.40 -10.28 4.58
CA SER A 93 -15.66 -10.30 3.32
C SER A 93 -14.15 -10.24 3.55
N GLN A 94 -13.68 -9.39 4.48
CA GLN A 94 -12.28 -9.39 4.89
C GLN A 94 -11.86 -10.74 5.51
N ASN A 95 -12.74 -11.37 6.31
CA ASN A 95 -12.43 -12.67 6.90
C ASN A 95 -12.32 -13.79 5.85
N GLU A 96 -13.11 -13.73 4.77
CA GLU A 96 -13.01 -14.67 3.65
C GLU A 96 -11.65 -14.54 2.94
N VAL A 97 -11.24 -13.31 2.59
CA VAL A 97 -9.91 -13.05 2.00
C VAL A 97 -8.80 -13.48 2.96
N PHE A 98 -8.92 -13.19 4.25
CA PHE A 98 -7.93 -13.60 5.24
C PHE A 98 -7.86 -15.13 5.40
N THR A 99 -8.97 -15.83 5.21
CA THR A 99 -9.01 -17.30 5.22
C THR A 99 -8.28 -17.88 4.01
N LEU A 100 -8.48 -17.28 2.83
CA LEU A 100 -7.72 -17.62 1.61
C LEU A 100 -6.21 -17.43 1.82
N LEU A 101 -5.80 -16.28 2.36
CA LEU A 101 -4.40 -16.01 2.71
C LEU A 101 -3.83 -17.05 3.68
N LYS A 102 -4.57 -17.41 4.73
CA LYS A 102 -4.14 -18.45 5.69
C LYS A 102 -3.95 -19.81 5.03
N THR A 103 -4.84 -20.20 4.10
CA THR A 103 -4.69 -21.44 3.32
C THR A 103 -3.41 -21.41 2.48
N LEU A 104 -3.17 -20.33 1.74
CA LEU A 104 -2.00 -20.17 0.88
C LEU A 104 -0.69 -20.14 1.70
N LEU A 105 -0.65 -19.36 2.79
CA LEU A 105 0.49 -19.29 3.72
C LEU A 105 0.83 -20.64 4.34
N LYS A 106 -0.16 -21.49 4.56
CA LYS A 106 0.05 -22.85 5.05
C LYS A 106 0.52 -23.78 3.93
N ASN A 107 -0.14 -23.79 2.79
CA ASN A 107 0.05 -24.83 1.78
C ASN A 107 1.30 -24.60 0.92
N TYR A 108 1.57 -23.35 0.55
CA TYR A 108 2.65 -23.01 -0.38
C TYR A 108 4.03 -23.41 0.16
N PRO A 109 4.44 -23.02 1.38
CA PRO A 109 5.76 -23.38 1.91
C PRO A 109 5.92 -24.88 2.17
N ASN A 110 4.80 -25.61 2.29
CA ASN A 110 4.78 -27.05 2.50
C ASN A 110 4.82 -27.86 1.18
N GLY A 111 4.95 -27.20 0.01
CA GLY A 111 5.06 -27.88 -1.28
C GLY A 111 3.78 -28.60 -1.72
N PHE A 112 2.61 -28.07 -1.33
CA PHE A 112 1.31 -28.65 -1.67
C PHE A 112 0.93 -28.50 -3.16
N TYR A 113 1.38 -27.42 -3.79
CA TYR A 113 0.98 -27.06 -5.15
C TYR A 113 1.83 -27.74 -6.24
N GLN A 114 1.25 -27.95 -7.42
CA GLN A 114 1.92 -28.62 -8.52
C GLN A 114 2.94 -27.70 -9.21
N LYS A 115 4.06 -28.29 -9.61
CA LYS A 115 5.01 -27.66 -10.53
C LYS A 115 4.53 -27.86 -11.95
N THR A 116 4.35 -26.76 -12.66
CA THR A 116 3.87 -26.73 -14.04
C THR A 116 4.72 -25.77 -14.86
N ASP A 117 4.44 -25.64 -16.16
CA ASP A 117 5.08 -24.65 -17.02
C ASP A 117 4.41 -23.26 -16.94
N ILE A 118 3.41 -23.10 -16.06
CA ILE A 118 2.75 -21.81 -15.81
C ILE A 118 3.72 -20.93 -15.02
N GLN A 119 3.90 -19.69 -15.45
CA GLN A 119 4.78 -18.74 -14.81
C GLN A 119 4.00 -17.60 -14.19
N PHE A 120 4.49 -17.10 -13.06
CA PHE A 120 3.97 -15.89 -12.43
C PHE A 120 5.10 -15.04 -11.87
N ASP A 121 5.10 -13.75 -12.26
CA ASP A 121 6.05 -12.76 -11.76
C ASP A 121 5.35 -11.84 -10.74
N PRO A 122 5.60 -12.03 -9.43
CA PRO A 122 4.99 -11.19 -8.40
C PRO A 122 5.62 -9.80 -8.28
N THR A 123 6.72 -9.49 -8.99
CA THR A 123 7.58 -8.32 -8.71
C THR A 123 6.82 -6.99 -8.69
N SER A 124 5.83 -6.81 -9.56
CA SER A 124 5.02 -5.59 -9.61
C SER A 124 3.95 -5.48 -8.51
N LEU A 125 3.68 -6.56 -7.78
CA LEU A 125 2.57 -6.64 -6.81
C LEU A 125 3.02 -6.45 -5.37
N TYR A 126 4.32 -6.46 -5.10
CA TYR A 126 4.87 -6.25 -3.76
C TYR A 126 5.83 -5.08 -3.68
N GLU A 127 5.69 -4.09 -4.58
CA GLU A 127 6.42 -2.82 -4.50
C GLU A 127 6.56 -2.41 -3.03
N ASP A 128 7.82 -2.30 -2.59
CA ASP A 128 8.17 -2.24 -1.18
C ASP A 128 7.28 -1.20 -0.50
N GLU A 129 6.38 -1.66 0.39
CA GLU A 129 5.51 -0.78 1.18
C GLU A 129 6.40 0.34 1.71
N PHE A 130 6.05 1.59 1.43
CA PHE A 130 6.89 2.72 1.80
C PHE A 130 7.05 2.74 3.33
N ILE A 131 8.18 2.21 3.81
CA ILE A 131 8.42 2.07 5.24
C ILE A 131 8.79 3.44 5.80
N ILE A 132 7.89 4.00 6.58
CA ILE A 132 8.14 5.24 7.33
C ILE A 132 9.06 4.91 8.52
N PRO A 133 10.29 5.45 8.56
CA PRO A 133 11.21 5.19 9.66
C PRO A 133 10.69 5.76 10.97
N ASP A 134 10.80 5.01 12.07
CA ASP A 134 10.29 5.44 13.39
C ASP A 134 10.82 6.81 13.87
N TRP A 135 12.02 7.17 13.44
CA TRP A 135 12.65 8.43 13.82
C TRP A 135 11.94 9.65 13.22
N ILE A 136 11.23 9.52 12.10
CA ILE A 136 10.54 10.66 11.48
C ILE A 136 9.28 11.08 12.24
N PHE A 137 8.80 10.20 13.13
CA PHE A 137 7.71 10.47 14.06
C PHE A 137 8.20 11.02 15.41
N GLN A 138 9.52 11.14 15.61
CA GLN A 138 10.10 11.72 16.83
C GLN A 138 10.21 13.24 16.70
N LYS A 139 10.14 13.93 17.84
CA LYS A 139 10.38 15.38 17.92
C LYS A 139 11.81 15.69 17.44
N THR A 140 11.96 16.68 16.54
CA THR A 140 13.27 17.17 16.11
C THR A 140 13.89 18.11 17.14
N ASN A 141 15.21 18.31 17.10
CA ASN A 141 15.89 19.30 17.94
C ASN A 141 15.73 20.72 17.36
N GLY A 142 15.83 21.74 18.21
CA GLY A 142 15.84 23.14 17.81
C GLY A 142 15.02 24.02 18.74
N GLU A 143 14.80 25.26 18.34
CA GLU A 143 13.89 26.21 18.99
C GLU A 143 12.44 25.77 18.83
N GLU A 144 11.61 25.97 19.86
CA GLU A 144 10.19 25.57 19.81
C GLU A 144 9.42 26.38 18.75
N THR A 145 8.70 25.67 17.89
CA THR A 145 7.85 26.29 16.87
C THR A 145 6.49 26.68 17.41
N TYR A 146 5.87 27.65 16.77
CA TYR A 146 4.47 28.03 16.97
C TYR A 146 3.84 28.40 15.64
N ILE A 147 2.53 28.16 15.53
CA ILE A 147 1.72 28.58 14.38
C ILE A 147 1.04 29.91 14.71
N TYR A 148 1.17 30.88 13.82
CA TYR A 148 0.54 32.21 13.95
C TYR A 148 -0.26 32.62 12.71
N TYR A 149 -0.13 31.91 11.58
CA TYR A 149 -1.13 32.02 10.50
C TYR A 149 -2.35 31.19 10.88
N GLU A 150 -3.52 31.73 10.55
CA GLU A 150 -4.78 30.99 10.59
C GLU A 150 -5.09 30.40 9.21
N GLU A 151 -6.00 29.42 9.14
CA GLU A 151 -6.40 28.83 7.85
C GLU A 151 -6.93 29.90 6.88
N ASP A 152 -7.76 30.83 7.36
CA ASP A 152 -8.30 31.95 6.59
C ASP A 152 -7.22 32.86 5.98
N ASP A 153 -6.05 32.97 6.62
CA ASP A 153 -4.93 33.78 6.09
C ASP A 153 -4.34 33.18 4.81
N VAL A 154 -4.38 31.85 4.70
CA VAL A 154 -3.72 31.06 3.66
C VAL A 154 -4.73 30.57 2.61
N GLU A 155 -5.99 30.35 2.97
CA GLU A 155 -7.04 29.86 2.05
C GLU A 155 -7.23 30.78 0.83
N MET A 156 -6.95 32.08 0.98
CA MET A 156 -7.02 33.04 -0.12
C MET A 156 -5.78 33.08 -1.03
N TRP A 157 -4.76 32.26 -0.74
CA TRP A 157 -3.54 32.23 -1.54
C TRP A 157 -3.74 31.38 -2.79
N PHE A 158 -3.52 32.00 -3.95
CA PHE A 158 -3.36 31.29 -5.20
C PHE A 158 -1.86 31.05 -5.46
N ASP A 159 -1.54 30.38 -6.56
CA ASP A 159 -0.16 29.96 -6.90
C ASP A 159 0.87 31.09 -6.75
N ARG A 160 0.51 32.31 -7.18
CA ARG A 160 1.42 33.46 -7.12
C ARG A 160 1.69 33.92 -5.69
N GLU A 161 0.67 33.90 -4.84
CA GLU A 161 0.78 34.25 -3.42
C GLU A 161 1.63 33.19 -2.69
N TRP A 162 1.38 31.90 -2.95
CA TRP A 162 2.20 30.80 -2.43
C TRP A 162 3.68 30.97 -2.80
N GLU A 163 4.00 31.10 -4.09
CA GLU A 163 5.39 31.27 -4.52
C GLU A 163 6.03 32.54 -3.95
N LYS A 164 5.26 33.62 -3.83
CA LYS A 164 5.75 34.89 -3.29
C LYS A 164 6.06 34.74 -1.80
N ASN A 165 5.18 34.13 -1.03
CA ASN A 165 5.35 33.96 0.41
C ASN A 165 6.49 32.97 0.73
N ILE A 166 6.59 31.85 0.01
CA ILE A 166 7.69 30.89 0.18
C ILE A 166 9.04 31.57 -0.11
N ARG A 167 9.17 32.26 -1.25
CA ARG A 167 10.42 32.96 -1.62
C ARG A 167 10.73 34.14 -0.69
N GLY A 168 9.69 34.78 -0.17
CA GLY A 168 9.77 35.97 0.68
C GLY A 168 10.05 35.68 2.15
N ALA A 169 10.01 34.41 2.58
CA ALA A 169 10.28 34.04 3.97
C ALA A 169 11.69 34.52 4.39
N GLU A 170 11.75 35.35 5.43
CA GLU A 170 12.97 35.96 5.95
C GLU A 170 13.58 35.15 7.10
N SER A 171 12.76 34.32 7.76
CA SER A 171 13.16 33.45 8.87
C SER A 171 12.69 32.00 8.72
N ALA A 172 13.33 31.07 9.43
CA ALA A 172 12.91 29.67 9.45
C ALA A 172 11.48 29.53 10.03
N ILE A 173 11.12 30.34 11.05
CA ILE A 173 9.79 30.28 11.66
C ILE A 173 8.69 30.78 10.72
N GLU A 174 8.97 31.76 9.85
CA GLU A 174 8.06 32.17 8.79
C GLU A 174 7.87 31.07 7.76
N LEU A 175 8.97 30.45 7.29
CA LEU A 175 8.88 29.33 6.36
C LEU A 175 8.13 28.14 6.96
N PHE A 176 8.34 27.85 8.25
CA PHE A 176 7.60 26.84 8.99
C PHE A 176 6.10 27.15 9.01
N ASN A 177 5.72 28.40 9.28
CA ASN A 177 4.32 28.80 9.29
C ASN A 177 3.65 28.66 7.92
N ILE A 178 4.37 28.95 6.82
CA ILE A 178 3.89 28.70 5.46
C ILE A 178 3.76 27.19 5.20
N ALA A 179 4.80 26.42 5.54
CA ALA A 179 4.88 24.99 5.27
C ALA A 179 3.79 24.18 5.99
N TYR A 180 3.29 24.68 7.13
CA TYR A 180 2.22 24.04 7.89
C TYR A 180 0.90 23.90 7.11
N PHE A 181 0.66 24.73 6.10
CA PHE A 181 -0.58 24.75 5.33
C PHE A 181 -0.46 24.12 3.94
N ILE A 182 0.68 23.52 3.58
CA ILE A 182 0.82 22.87 2.27
C ILE A 182 -0.19 21.73 2.12
N ASP A 183 -0.86 21.72 0.97
CA ASP A 183 -1.74 20.68 0.44
C ASP A 183 -1.36 20.23 -0.99
N GLU A 184 -0.40 20.90 -1.64
CA GLU A 184 0.13 20.54 -2.96
C GLU A 184 1.63 20.19 -2.96
N PRO A 185 2.04 19.11 -3.68
CA PRO A 185 3.45 18.71 -3.78
C PRO A 185 4.41 19.78 -4.33
N GLU A 186 3.93 20.65 -5.22
CA GLU A 186 4.73 21.69 -5.86
C GLU A 186 5.24 22.72 -4.84
N TYR A 187 4.41 23.09 -3.86
CA TYR A 187 4.81 23.99 -2.77
C TYR A 187 5.78 23.29 -1.81
N ALA A 188 5.53 22.01 -1.50
CA ALA A 188 6.46 21.21 -0.71
C ALA A 188 7.86 21.17 -1.36
N ALA A 189 7.94 20.96 -2.67
CA ALA A 189 9.21 20.94 -3.40
C ALA A 189 9.96 22.29 -3.29
N GLN A 190 9.24 23.41 -3.41
CA GLN A 190 9.83 24.75 -3.26
C GLN A 190 10.36 24.99 -1.84
N ILE A 191 9.60 24.58 -0.81
CA ILE A 191 10.02 24.73 0.59
C ILE A 191 11.25 23.87 0.88
N LEU A 192 11.30 22.61 0.43
CA LEU A 192 12.43 21.71 0.64
C LEU A 192 13.74 22.22 -0.02
N LEU A 193 13.64 23.03 -1.07
CA LEU A 193 14.77 23.67 -1.73
C LEU A 193 15.13 25.04 -1.12
N HIS A 194 14.30 25.58 -0.23
CA HIS A 194 14.51 26.90 0.34
C HIS A 194 15.70 26.90 1.31
N ARG A 195 16.52 27.95 1.27
CA ARG A 195 17.73 28.10 2.10
C ARG A 195 17.46 28.08 3.62
N LEU A 196 16.22 28.37 4.01
CA LEU A 196 15.77 28.38 5.40
C LEU A 196 15.10 27.06 5.81
N CYS A 197 14.96 26.09 4.89
CA CYS A 197 14.44 24.78 5.23
C CYS A 197 15.41 24.07 6.17
N ASP A 198 14.93 23.76 7.37
CA ASP A 198 15.64 22.99 8.35
C ASP A 198 15.04 21.59 8.48
N LYS A 199 15.58 20.78 9.39
CA LYS A 199 15.12 19.42 9.63
C LYS A 199 13.70 19.37 10.20
N GLY A 200 13.32 20.30 11.08
CA GLY A 200 11.97 20.39 11.64
C GLY A 200 10.93 20.67 10.55
N ILE A 201 11.22 21.64 9.67
CA ILE A 201 10.41 21.96 8.49
C ILE A 201 10.35 20.77 7.54
N ALA A 202 11.47 20.13 7.24
CA ALA A 202 11.49 18.97 6.35
C ALA A 202 10.66 17.79 6.89
N VAL A 203 10.72 17.52 8.20
CA VAL A 203 9.88 16.51 8.86
C VAL A 203 8.40 16.92 8.83
N MET A 204 8.06 18.19 9.04
CA MET A 204 6.67 18.64 8.92
C MET A 204 6.14 18.51 7.49
N VAL A 205 6.93 18.93 6.49
CA VAL A 205 6.57 18.79 5.07
C VAL A 205 6.39 17.32 4.68
N PHE A 206 7.22 16.42 5.22
CA PHE A 206 7.02 14.97 5.06
C PHE A 206 5.61 14.56 5.47
N TRP A 207 5.14 15.01 6.64
CA TRP A 207 3.82 14.63 7.13
C TRP A 207 2.68 15.30 6.37
N ARG A 208 2.84 16.53 5.88
CA ARG A 208 1.87 17.16 4.98
C ARG A 208 1.74 16.39 3.67
N LEU A 209 2.86 16.03 3.05
CA LEU A 209 2.87 15.21 1.86
C LEU A 209 2.20 13.84 2.09
N TYR A 210 2.52 13.20 3.22
CA TYR A 210 1.98 11.89 3.58
C TYR A 210 0.46 11.94 3.82
N THR A 211 -0.05 12.95 4.52
CA THR A 211 -1.47 13.00 4.91
C THR A 211 -2.32 13.72 3.87
N GLU A 212 -1.90 14.90 3.42
CA GLU A 212 -2.71 15.78 2.55
C GLU A 212 -2.47 15.51 1.06
N CYS A 213 -1.28 15.01 0.69
CA CYS A 213 -0.89 14.83 -0.72
C CYS A 213 -0.74 13.35 -1.13
N SER A 214 -1.34 12.41 -0.40
CA SER A 214 -1.22 10.96 -0.67
C SER A 214 -1.77 10.52 -2.03
N VAL A 215 -2.70 11.29 -2.61
CA VAL A 215 -3.34 10.98 -3.90
C VAL A 215 -2.44 11.22 -5.12
N TYR A 216 -1.35 12.00 -4.98
CA TYR A 216 -0.49 12.36 -6.10
C TYR A 216 0.57 11.28 -6.37
N HIS A 217 0.77 10.93 -7.65
CA HIS A 217 1.62 9.80 -8.06
C HIS A 217 3.10 9.94 -7.68
N HIS A 218 3.61 11.16 -7.52
CA HIS A 218 5.03 11.41 -7.23
C HIS A 218 5.33 11.64 -5.75
N THR A 219 4.31 11.61 -4.87
CA THR A 219 4.46 11.84 -3.43
C THR A 219 5.43 10.85 -2.79
N ASN A 220 5.33 9.55 -3.11
CA ASN A 220 6.24 8.53 -2.56
C ASN A 220 7.72 8.82 -2.86
N THR A 221 8.02 9.30 -4.08
CA THR A 221 9.39 9.67 -4.46
C THR A 221 9.89 10.87 -3.63
N MET A 222 9.03 11.85 -3.38
CA MET A 222 9.37 13.00 -2.53
C MET A 222 9.60 12.59 -1.08
N LEU A 223 8.73 11.75 -0.51
CA LEU A 223 8.87 11.24 0.87
C LEU A 223 10.20 10.50 1.04
N GLN A 224 10.57 9.63 0.10
CA GLN A 224 11.89 8.97 0.07
C GLN A 224 13.04 9.98 -0.04
N GLY A 225 12.89 11.00 -0.89
CA GLY A 225 13.86 12.08 -1.04
C GLY A 225 14.11 12.86 0.26
N ILE A 226 13.04 13.16 1.00
CA ILE A 226 13.13 13.85 2.30
C ILE A 226 13.89 12.98 3.32
N ILE A 227 13.51 11.71 3.45
CA ILE A 227 14.21 10.73 4.31
C ILE A 227 15.70 10.71 3.99
N ASN A 228 16.04 10.56 2.71
CA ASN A 228 17.43 10.50 2.26
C ASN A 228 18.19 11.80 2.59
N ASN A 229 17.60 12.97 2.35
CA ASN A 229 18.25 14.25 2.66
C ASN A 229 18.45 14.46 4.17
N ILE A 230 17.50 14.03 5.01
CA ILE A 230 17.63 14.09 6.47
C ILE A 230 18.74 13.15 6.96
N VAL A 231 18.76 11.89 6.51
CA VAL A 231 19.79 10.91 6.88
C VAL A 231 21.20 11.37 6.48
N ASN A 232 21.31 12.08 5.36
CA ASN A 232 22.56 12.67 4.88
C ASN A 232 22.87 14.04 5.49
N ASN A 233 22.16 14.46 6.55
CA ASN A 233 22.36 15.72 7.27
C ASN A 233 22.35 16.96 6.35
N LYS A 234 21.51 16.98 5.31
CA LYS A 234 21.43 18.11 4.37
C LYS A 234 20.69 19.33 4.94
N TYR A 235 19.89 19.13 5.97
CA TYR A 235 19.16 20.21 6.63
C TYR A 235 19.80 20.54 7.98
N PRO A 236 19.96 21.82 8.33
CA PRO A 236 20.37 22.22 9.67
C PRO A 236 19.28 21.86 10.70
N GLU A 237 19.62 21.84 11.99
CA GLU A 237 18.64 21.72 13.09
C GLU A 237 18.47 23.10 13.74
N VAL A 238 17.49 23.87 13.28
CA VAL A 238 17.18 25.22 13.81
C VAL A 238 15.90 25.19 14.62
N LEU A 239 14.83 24.63 14.06
CA LEU A 239 13.51 24.51 14.68
C LEU A 239 13.17 23.07 15.11
N SER A 240 12.48 22.98 16.23
CA SER A 240 11.90 21.76 16.75
C SER A 240 10.47 21.59 16.26
N TYR A 241 10.17 20.46 15.64
CA TYR A 241 8.83 20.03 15.25
C TYR A 241 8.50 18.71 15.91
N ASN A 242 7.29 18.60 16.47
CA ASN A 242 6.79 17.37 17.10
C ASN A 242 5.57 16.81 16.34
N PRO A 243 5.76 15.77 15.50
CA PRO A 243 4.66 15.12 14.78
C PRO A 243 3.56 14.58 15.70
N GLN A 244 3.90 14.18 16.93
CA GLN A 244 2.97 13.53 17.86
C GLN A 244 1.92 14.48 18.43
N THR A 245 2.15 15.79 18.35
CA THR A 245 1.23 16.83 18.82
C THR A 245 0.49 17.53 17.68
N ASP A 246 0.84 17.24 16.43
CA ASP A 246 0.24 17.84 15.26
C ASP A 246 -1.01 17.04 14.83
N LYS A 247 -2.16 17.71 14.82
CA LYS A 247 -3.45 17.09 14.51
C LYS A 247 -3.57 16.66 13.05
N LYS A 248 -2.77 17.25 12.15
CA LYS A 248 -2.72 16.87 10.73
C LYS A 248 -1.88 15.62 10.49
N VAL A 249 -1.24 15.06 11.53
CA VAL A 249 -0.51 13.79 11.42
C VAL A 249 -1.44 12.63 11.76
N ASP A 250 -2.08 12.04 10.74
CA ASP A 250 -2.83 10.78 10.90
C ASP A 250 -1.95 9.58 10.54
N TYR A 251 -0.96 9.33 11.39
CA TYR A 251 -0.10 8.15 11.28
C TYR A 251 -0.35 7.18 12.41
N LYS A 252 -0.79 5.97 12.04
CA LYS A 252 -0.81 4.81 12.92
C LYS A 252 0.16 3.81 12.35
N LYS A 253 1.29 3.61 13.05
CA LYS A 253 2.23 2.54 12.72
C LYS A 253 1.45 1.22 12.70
N LYS A 254 1.27 0.64 11.51
CA LYS A 254 0.64 -0.67 11.37
C LYS A 254 1.47 -1.65 12.19
N LYS A 255 0.82 -2.30 13.16
CA LYS A 255 1.48 -3.33 13.96
C LYS A 255 1.57 -4.59 13.11
N ILE A 256 2.74 -4.92 12.61
CA ILE A 256 2.93 -6.16 11.85
C ILE A 256 2.93 -7.35 12.82
N ALA A 257 1.97 -8.26 12.64
CA ALA A 257 1.82 -9.50 13.39
C ALA A 257 2.52 -10.69 12.71
N TRP A 258 2.72 -10.62 11.40
CA TRP A 258 3.45 -11.62 10.60
C TRP A 258 4.03 -10.99 9.34
N GLU A 259 5.11 -11.57 8.84
CA GLU A 259 5.81 -11.13 7.63
C GLU A 259 5.50 -12.05 6.45
N VAL A 260 5.45 -11.50 5.24
CA VAL A 260 5.34 -12.30 4.01
C VAL A 260 6.58 -13.18 3.86
N PRO A 261 6.46 -14.53 3.84
CA PRO A 261 7.60 -15.40 3.70
C PRO A 261 8.32 -15.15 2.36
N GLY A 262 9.65 -15.10 2.36
CA GLY A 262 10.43 -14.77 1.16
C GLY A 262 10.25 -15.72 -0.02
N ILE A 263 9.64 -16.89 0.17
CA ILE A 263 9.29 -17.80 -0.93
C ILE A 263 8.20 -17.21 -1.85
N PHE A 264 7.31 -16.38 -1.33
CA PHE A 264 6.27 -15.69 -2.11
C PHE A 264 6.84 -14.54 -2.95
N LYS A 265 8.07 -14.09 -2.72
CA LYS A 265 8.71 -13.01 -3.50
C LYS A 265 9.51 -13.53 -4.69
N ARG A 266 9.40 -14.82 -5.01
CA ARG A 266 10.19 -15.47 -6.06
C ARG A 266 9.31 -15.75 -7.26
N ASN A 267 9.84 -15.48 -8.43
CA ASN A 267 9.22 -15.87 -9.69
C ASN A 267 9.18 -17.39 -9.76
N VAL A 268 8.09 -17.90 -10.32
CA VAL A 268 7.87 -19.33 -10.63
C VAL A 268 7.65 -19.46 -12.12
#